data_AF-A0A973WCI6-F1
#
_entry.id   AF-A0A973WCI6-F1
#
_cell.length_a   1.000
_cell.length_b   1.000
_cell.length_c   1.000
_cell.angle_alpha   90.00
_cell.angle_beta   90.00
_cell.angle_gamma   90.00
#
_symmetry.space_group_name_H-M   'P 1'
#
loop_
_entity.id
_entity.type
_entity.pdbx_description
1 polymer ?
#
loop_
_entity_poly.entity_id
_entity_poly.type
_entity_poly.pdbx_seq_one_letter_code
_entity_poly.pdbx_strand_id
1 'polypeptide(L)' 'MTSKELTANTAIQGTGVDGLDHSATKSDLTTRLNDAAEQGLYNPAREHDACGVGFVAHMKGEKSHRVVSDGLQVLE' A
#
# COMPACT_ATOMS: atom_id res chain seq x y z
N MET A 1 -20.39 31.39 11.65
CA MET A 1 -20.69 30.53 12.82
C MET A 1 -21.40 29.29 12.28
N THR A 2 -20.84 28.09 12.18
CA THR A 2 -19.67 27.53 12.85
C THR A 2 -19.34 26.21 12.15
N SER A 3 -18.29 26.16 11.32
CA SER A 3 -17.60 24.88 11.03
C SER A 3 -16.64 24.63 12.18
N LYS A 4 -17.18 24.16 13.31
CA LYS A 4 -16.38 23.63 14.41
C LYS A 4 -16.30 22.12 14.25
N GLU A 5 -15.05 21.66 14.17
CA GLU A 5 -14.58 20.51 14.92
C GLU A 5 -15.37 19.21 14.74
N LEU A 6 -15.08 18.46 13.67
CA LEU A 6 -15.19 17.01 13.76
C LEU A 6 -13.80 16.43 14.08
N THR A 7 -13.57 16.38 15.39
CA THR A 7 -13.03 15.21 16.09
C THR A 7 -11.61 14.77 15.74
N ALA A 8 -10.66 15.57 16.23
CA ALA A 8 -9.57 14.99 17.01
C ALA A 8 -10.16 14.13 18.14
N ASN A 9 -9.52 13.01 18.50
CA ASN A 9 -9.74 12.19 19.71
C ASN A 9 -10.58 10.89 19.55
N THR A 10 -10.10 9.93 18.76
CA THR A 10 -10.28 8.52 19.17
C THR A 10 -8.91 7.86 19.24
N ALA A 11 -8.53 7.59 20.49
CA ALA A 11 -7.20 7.30 21.00
C ALA A 11 -6.58 5.99 20.48
N ILE A 12 -5.26 5.98 20.32
CA ILE A 12 -4.43 4.91 20.86
C ILE A 12 -3.29 5.55 21.66
N GLN A 13 -3.51 5.62 22.97
CA GLN A 13 -2.46 5.80 23.96
C GLN A 13 -2.08 4.40 24.46
N GLY A 14 -0.82 4.02 24.31
CA GLY A 14 -0.31 2.72 24.74
C GLY A 14 1.22 2.69 24.78
N THR A 15 1.78 3.25 25.86
CA THR A 15 3.04 2.92 26.55
C THR A 15 4.41 3.07 25.85
N GLY A 16 5.23 4.00 26.38
CA GLY A 16 6.66 3.77 26.65
C GLY A 16 7.67 4.24 25.60
N VAL A 17 8.35 5.34 25.93
CA VAL A 17 9.45 6.06 25.24
C VAL A 17 10.64 5.15 24.85
N ASP A 18 11.34 5.38 23.73
CA ASP A 18 12.50 6.28 23.69
C ASP A 18 12.80 6.83 22.28
N GLY A 19 12.76 8.16 22.13
CA GLY A 19 13.71 8.86 21.24
C GLY A 19 13.29 9.31 19.83
N LEU A 20 12.04 9.69 19.55
CA LEU A 20 11.71 10.39 18.30
C LEU A 20 10.81 11.61 18.53
N ASP A 21 11.44 12.77 18.44
CA ASP A 21 10.87 14.07 18.06
C ASP A 21 9.72 13.88 17.05
N HIS A 22 8.50 14.18 17.49
CA HIS A 22 7.28 14.18 16.68
C HIS A 22 6.86 15.61 16.32
N SER A 23 7.75 16.39 15.68
CA SER A 23 7.39 17.67 15.08
C SER A 23 7.67 17.68 13.58
N ALA A 24 6.91 16.88 12.83
CA ALA A 24 6.83 17.04 11.38
C ALA A 24 6.22 18.42 11.07
N THR A 25 7.07 19.43 10.88
CA THR A 25 6.64 20.75 10.44
C THR A 25 6.04 20.65 9.04
N LYS A 26 5.04 21.47 8.71
CA LYS A 26 4.41 21.51 7.37
C LYS A 26 5.43 21.68 6.21
N SER A 27 6.56 22.31 6.51
CA SER A 27 7.69 22.49 5.60
C SER A 27 8.44 21.18 5.32
N ASP A 28 8.64 20.35 6.34
CA ASP A 28 9.24 19.02 6.21
C ASP A 28 8.36 18.11 5.34
N LEU A 29 7.04 18.15 5.56
CA LEU A 29 6.10 17.37 4.74
C LEU A 29 6.13 17.78 3.27
N THR A 30 6.15 19.09 2.97
CA THR A 30 6.19 19.59 1.58
C THR A 30 7.49 19.16 0.88
N THR A 31 8.61 19.17 1.60
CA THR A 31 9.92 18.75 1.08
C THR A 31 9.91 17.26 0.76
N ARG A 32 9.48 16.42 1.71
CA ARG A 32 9.39 14.96 1.52
C ARG A 32 8.44 14.55 0.40
N LEU A 33 7.38 15.32 0.17
CA LEU A 33 6.45 15.10 -0.95
C LEU A 33 7.10 15.43 -2.30
N ASN A 34 7.87 16.52 -2.39
CA ASN A 34 8.61 16.86 -3.60
C ASN A 34 9.70 15.81 -3.88
N ASP A 35 10.44 15.40 -2.86
CA ASP A 35 11.45 14.35 -2.97
C ASP A 35 10.83 13.03 -3.45
N ALA A 36 9.67 12.65 -2.91
CA ALA A 36 8.93 11.47 -3.36
C ALA A 36 8.38 11.60 -4.78
N ALA A 37 8.02 12.80 -5.22
CA ALA A 37 7.57 13.06 -6.59
C ALA A 37 8.72 12.96 -7.60
N GLU A 38 9.92 13.38 -7.23
CA GLU A 38 11.11 13.34 -8.08
C GLU A 38 11.80 11.96 -8.08
N GLN A 39 11.87 11.30 -6.92
CA GLN A 39 12.67 10.08 -6.72
C GLN A 39 11.83 8.81 -6.53
N GLY A 40 10.51 8.94 -6.34
CA GLY A 40 9.61 7.82 -6.06
C GLY A 40 9.62 7.36 -4.60
N LEU A 41 8.66 6.50 -4.25
CA LEU A 41 8.53 5.91 -2.91
C LEU A 41 9.26 4.56 -2.76
N TYR A 42 9.94 4.10 -3.81
CA TYR A 42 10.60 2.80 -3.82
C TYR A 42 11.86 2.83 -2.95
N ASN A 43 11.98 1.86 -2.05
CA ASN A 43 13.15 1.70 -1.18
C ASN A 43 13.75 0.31 -1.43
N PRO A 44 14.94 0.20 -2.06
CA PRO A 44 15.58 -1.08 -2.36
C PRO A 44 15.83 -1.95 -1.13
N ALA A 45 16.04 -1.36 0.05
CA ALA A 45 16.26 -2.12 1.28
C ALA A 45 15.00 -2.82 1.81
N ARG A 46 13.82 -2.48 1.26
CA ARG A 46 12.53 -3.10 1.55
C ARG A 46 12.00 -3.93 0.39
N GLU A 47 12.86 -4.23 -0.58
CA GLU A 47 12.55 -5.15 -1.65
C GLU A 47 12.57 -6.59 -1.13
N HIS A 48 11.54 -7.34 -1.51
CA HIS A 48 11.39 -8.75 -1.18
C HIS A 48 10.85 -9.48 -2.41
N ASP A 49 11.25 -10.73 -2.61
CA ASP A 49 10.72 -11.57 -3.68
C ASP A 49 9.20 -11.75 -3.49
N ALA A 50 8.44 -11.44 -4.54
CA ALA A 50 7.01 -11.64 -4.57
C ALA A 50 6.69 -12.89 -5.40
N CYS A 51 6.32 -13.98 -4.72
CA CYS A 51 5.76 -15.17 -5.37
C CYS A 51 4.23 -15.15 -5.21
N GLY A 52 3.50 -15.49 -6.29
CA GLY A 52 2.04 -15.49 -6.30
C GLY A 52 1.47 -16.78 -6.86
N VAL A 53 0.20 -17.06 -6.53
CA VAL A 53 -0.59 -18.12 -7.16
C VAL A 53 -1.88 -17.51 -7.70
N GLY A 54 -2.30 -17.98 -8.88
CA GLY A 54 -3.54 -17.56 -9.54
C GLY A 54 -4.35 -18.77 -9.98
N PHE A 55 -5.64 -18.58 -10.23
CA PHE A 55 -6.51 -19.62 -10.76
C PHE A 55 -7.40 -19.09 -11.87
N VAL A 56 -7.74 -19.96 -12.82
CA VAL A 56 -8.71 -19.72 -13.89
C VAL A 56 -9.75 -20.83 -13.83
N ALA A 57 -11.03 -20.45 -13.91
CA ALA A 57 -12.13 -21.40 -13.85
C ALA A 57 -13.20 -21.06 -14.89
N HIS A 58 -13.76 -22.09 -15.51
CA HIS A 58 -14.93 -21.94 -16.36
C HIS A 58 -16.20 -21.90 -15.49
N MET A 59 -16.90 -20.77 -15.45
CA MET A 59 -18.03 -20.56 -14.52
C MET A 59 -19.19 -21.56 -14.68
N LYS A 60 -19.37 -22.13 -15.88
CA LYS A 60 -20.39 -23.15 -16.15
C LYS A 60 -19.90 -24.60 -15.97
N GLY A 61 -18.62 -24.79 -15.62
CA GLY A 61 -18.02 -26.12 -15.48
C GLY A 61 -17.80 -26.89 -16.80
N GLU A 62 -18.05 -26.26 -17.95
CA GLU A 62 -17.80 -26.86 -19.26
C GLU A 62 -16.30 -27.07 -19.51
N LYS A 63 -15.97 -28.23 -20.08
CA LYS A 63 -14.59 -28.59 -20.41
C LYS A 63 -14.17 -27.84 -21.68
N SER A 64 -13.01 -27.18 -21.62
CA SER A 64 -12.41 -26.50 -22.77
C SER A 64 -10.89 -26.47 -22.63
N HIS A 65 -10.16 -26.53 -23.74
CA HIS A 65 -8.71 -26.32 -23.71
C HIS A 65 -8.34 -24.86 -23.38
N ARG A 66 -9.31 -23.94 -23.51
CA ARG A 66 -9.12 -22.52 -23.23
C ARG A 66 -8.68 -22.23 -21.79
N VAL A 67 -9.16 -22.98 -20.80
CA VAL A 67 -8.72 -22.77 -19.41
C VAL A 67 -7.24 -23.05 -19.20
N VAL A 68 -6.63 -23.90 -20.05
CA VAL A 68 -5.20 -24.16 -20.03
C VAL A 68 -4.43 -23.00 -20.65
N SER A 69 -4.85 -22.50 -21.81
CA SER A 69 -4.19 -21.36 -22.45
C SER A 69 -4.28 -20.10 -21.60
N ASP A 70 -5.45 -19.82 -21.02
CA ASP A 70 -5.67 -18.66 -20.15
C ASP A 70 -4.85 -18.81 -18.86
N GLY A 71 -4.70 -20.03 -18.33
CA GLY A 71 -3.85 -20.31 -17.16
C GLY A 71 -2.36 -20.11 -17.43
N LEU A 72 -1.88 -20.40 -18.65
CA LEU A 72 -0.50 -20.12 -19.04
C LEU A 72 -0.25 -18.61 -19.17
N GLN A 73 -1.22 -17.87 -19.71
CA GLN A 73 -1.12 -16.40 -19.84
C GLN A 73 -1.05 -15.69 -18.48
N VAL A 74 -1.61 -16.27 -17.42
CA VAL A 74 -1.51 -15.73 -16.04
C VAL A 74 -0.08 -15.80 -15.49
N LEU A 75 0.78 -16.63 -16.07
CA LEU A 75 2.17 -16.84 -15.63
C LEU A 75 3.20 -16.06 -16.46
N GLU A 76 2.79 -15.43 -17.56
CA GLU A 76 3.62 -14.50 -18.36
C GLU A 76 3.67 -13.10 -17.73
#